data_AF-A0A3D1B4Y8-F1
#
_entry.id   AF-A0A3D1B4Y8-F1
#
_cell.length_a   1.000
_cell.length_b   1.000
_cell.length_c   1.000
_cell.angle_alpha   90.00
_cell.angle_beta   90.00
_cell.angle_gamma   90.00
#
_symmetry.space_group_name_H-M   'P 1'
#
loop_
_entity.id
_entity.type
_entity.pdbx_description
1 polymer ?
#
loop_
_entity_poly.entity_id
_entity_poly.type
_entity_poly.pdbx_seq_one_letter_code
_entity_poly.pdbx_strand_id
1 'polypeptide(L)' 'MLDVKMSADGKILSIEIAQTSGEYQFDNSAILAIRSIGIFSEVKDLSEADYNKYFKFHKIKFSPFLLSGN' A
#
# COMPACT_ATOMS: atom_id res chain seq x y z
N MET A 1 3.84 -8.85 -2.95
CA MET A 1 3.71 -7.44 -3.37
C MET A 1 2.25 -7.13 -3.62
N LEU A 2 1.83 -5.96 -3.15
CA LEU A 2 0.50 -5.41 -3.35
C LEU A 2 0.61 -4.14 -4.20
N ASP A 3 -0.21 -4.05 -5.23
CA ASP A 3 -0.38 -2.83 -6.01
C ASP A 3 -1.56 -2.06 -5.39
N VAL A 4 -1.29 -0.83 -4.96
CA VAL A 4 -2.28 0.02 -4.30
C VAL A 4 -2.55 1.23 -5.18
N LYS A 5 -3.81 1.41 -5.56
CA LYS A 5 -4.28 2.59 -6.26
C LYS A 5 -4.93 3.53 -5.25
N MET A 6 -4.55 4.79 -5.30
CA MET A 6 -5.02 5.82 -4.38
C MET A 6 -5.46 7.04 -5.19
N SER A 7 -6.36 7.85 -4.65
CA SER A 7 -6.70 9.18 -5.19
C SER A 7 -5.77 10.25 -4.62
N ALA A 8 -5.80 11.45 -5.23
CA ALA A 8 -4.98 12.60 -4.85
C ALA A 8 -5.26 13.11 -3.43
N ASP A 9 -6.39 12.74 -2.85
CA ASP A 9 -6.76 13.00 -1.46
C ASP A 9 -6.24 11.92 -0.48
N GLY A 10 -5.45 10.95 -0.97
CA GLY A 10 -4.88 9.85 -0.20
C GLY A 10 -5.84 8.69 0.05
N LYS A 11 -7.07 8.73 -0.47
CA LYS A 11 -8.03 7.64 -0.29
C LYS A 11 -7.66 6.44 -1.14
N ILE A 12 -7.75 5.25 -0.53
CA ILE A 12 -7.46 3.99 -1.22
C ILE A 12 -8.63 3.65 -2.15
N LEU A 13 -8.34 3.48 -3.44
CA LEU A 13 -9.31 3.13 -4.48
C LEU A 13 -9.35 1.62 -4.72
N SER A 14 -8.19 0.98 -4.83
CA SER A 14 -8.09 -0.47 -4.97
C SER A 14 -6.78 -1.02 -4.43
N ILE A 15 -6.81 -2.32 -4.10
CA ILE A 15 -5.65 -3.10 -3.66
C ILE A 15 -5.68 -4.41 -4.44
N GLU A 16 -4.60 -4.71 -5.13
CA GLU A 16 -4.45 -5.90 -5.96
C GLU A 16 -3.18 -6.67 -5.55
N ILE A 17 -3.24 -8.00 -5.52
CA ILE A 17 -2.05 -8.83 -5.26
C ILE A 17 -1.27 -8.97 -6.56
N ALA A 18 -0.22 -8.15 -6.73
CA ALA A 18 0.66 -8.23 -7.88
C ALA A 18 1.60 -9.45 -7.82
N GLN A 19 1.98 -9.87 -6.62
CA GLN A 19 2.77 -11.07 -6.38
C GLN A 19 2.42 -11.64 -5.01
N THR A 20 2.00 -12.90 -4.93
CA THR A 20 1.75 -13.56 -3.64
C THR A 20 3.04 -13.74 -2.85
N SER A 21 2.96 -13.67 -1.52
CA SER A 21 4.06 -14.08 -0.65
C SER A 21 4.25 -15.61 -0.58
N GLY A 22 3.30 -16.39 -1.13
CA GLY A 22 3.21 -17.83 -0.92
C GLY A 22 2.33 -18.23 0.27
N GLU A 23 1.98 -17.25 1.12
CA GLU A 23 1.14 -17.43 2.31
C GLU A 23 -0.14 -16.60 2.17
N TYR A 24 -1.24 -17.26 1.79
CA TYR A 24 -2.52 -16.57 1.53
C TYR A 24 -3.06 -15.80 2.74
N GLN A 25 -2.88 -16.35 3.95
CA GLN A 25 -3.29 -15.67 5.19
C GLN A 25 -2.48 -14.39 5.41
N PHE A 26 -1.19 -14.41 5.09
CA PHE A 26 -0.33 -13.24 5.19
C PHE A 26 -0.73 -12.17 4.17
N ASP A 27 -0.94 -12.56 2.92
CA ASP A 27 -1.39 -11.64 1.86
C ASP A 27 -2.72 -10.97 2.23
N ASN A 28 -3.68 -11.75 2.76
CA ASN A 28 -4.95 -11.20 3.26
C ASN A 28 -4.77 -10.26 4.44
N SER A 29 -3.90 -10.60 5.40
CA SER A 29 -3.62 -9.73 6.55
C SER A 29 -3.04 -8.38 6.11
N ALA A 30 -2.16 -8.37 5.10
CA ALA A 30 -1.60 -7.16 4.53
C ALA A 30 -2.68 -6.31 3.84
N ILE A 31 -3.60 -6.93 3.10
CA ILE A 31 -4.74 -6.21 2.49
C ILE A 31 -5.60 -5.57 3.58
N LEU A 32 -5.92 -6.30 4.64
CA LEU A 32 -6.74 -5.78 5.75
C LEU A 32 -6.04 -4.64 6.48
N ALA A 33 -4.73 -4.73 6.71
CA ALA A 33 -3.94 -3.67 7.32
C ALA A 33 -3.97 -2.38 6.49
N ILE A 34 -3.76 -2.49 5.17
CA ILE A 34 -3.83 -1.34 4.25
C ILE A 34 -5.25 -0.74 4.25
N ARG A 35 -6.30 -1.58 4.21
CA ARG A 35 -7.70 -1.10 4.27
C ARG A 35 -8.00 -0.40 5.59
N SER A 36 -7.41 -0.84 6.69
CA SER A 36 -7.60 -0.21 8.00
C SER A 36 -7.04 1.21 8.10
N ILE A 37 -6.07 1.57 7.26
CA ILE A 37 -5.54 2.95 7.20
C ILE A 37 -6.60 3.89 6.58
N GLY A 38 -7.31 3.42 5.55
CA GLY A 38 -8.41 4.12 4.91
C GLY A 38 -7.97 5.30 4.02
N ILE A 39 -7.26 6.27 4.60
CA ILE A 39 -6.72 7.46 3.93
C ILE A 39 -5.26 7.66 4.37
N PHE A 40 -4.37 7.81 3.40
CA PHE A 40 -3.00 8.27 3.61
C PHE A 40 -2.97 9.79 3.55
N SER A 41 -3.10 10.45 4.72
CA SER A 41 -3.15 11.91 4.81
C SER A 41 -1.92 12.61 4.23
N GLU A 42 -0.77 11.94 4.26
CA GLU A 42 0.52 12.42 3.75
C GLU A 42 0.49 12.65 2.23
N VAL A 43 -0.43 11.98 1.51
CA VAL A 43 -0.62 12.20 0.08
C VAL A 43 -1.22 13.57 -0.20
N LYS A 44 -2.00 14.14 0.74
CA LYS A 44 -2.61 15.47 0.59
C LYS A 44 -1.58 16.60 0.61
N ASP A 45 -0.42 16.37 1.22
CA ASP A 45 0.66 17.36 1.31
C ASP A 45 1.59 17.33 0.08
N LEU A 46 1.33 16.43 -0.87
CA LEU A 46 2.11 16.33 -2.11
C LEU A 46 1.60 17.31 -3.16
N SER A 47 2.54 17.82 -3.97
CA SER A 47 2.18 18.54 -5.19
C SER A 47 1.49 17.61 -6.18
N GLU A 48 0.59 18.15 -7.02
CA GLU A 48 -0.10 17.35 -8.05
C GLU A 48 0.88 16.66 -9.02
N ALA A 49 2.04 17.29 -9.27
CA ALA A 49 3.11 16.72 -10.08
C ALA A 49 3.76 15.50 -9.40
N ASP A 50 4.01 15.56 -8.09
CA ASP A 50 4.58 14.45 -7.33
C ASP A 50 3.57 13.31 -7.15
N TYR A 51 2.30 13.65 -6.92
CA TYR A 51 1.23 12.67 -6.87
C TYR A 51 1.13 11.88 -8.19
N ASN A 52 1.08 12.58 -9.32
CA ASN A 52 1.01 11.92 -10.64
C ASN A 52 2.24 11.07 -10.95
N LYS A 53 3.42 11.48 -10.47
CA LYS A 53 4.69 10.80 -10.74
C LYS A 53 4.92 9.57 -9.86
N TYR A 54 4.54 9.62 -8.58
CA TYR A 54 4.93 8.61 -7.59
C TYR A 54 3.76 7.80 -7.01
N PHE A 55 2.53 8.33 -7.07
CA PHE A 55 1.39 7.78 -6.32
C PHE A 55 0.24 7.29 -7.20
N LYS A 56 0.27 7.55 -8.51
CA LYS A 56 -0.68 6.98 -9.47
C LYS A 56 -0.65 5.45 -9.51
N PHE A 57 0.52 4.85 -9.29
CA PHE A 57 0.72 3.41 -9.15
C PHE A 57 1.78 3.13 -8.08
N HIS A 58 1.34 2.99 -6.83
CA HIS A 58 2.26 2.73 -5.73
C HIS A 58 2.33 1.22 -5.44
N LYS A 59 3.53 0.65 -5.58
CA LYS A 59 3.77 -0.76 -5.28
C LYS A 59 4.26 -0.91 -3.85
N ILE A 60 3.47 -1.56 -3.01
CA ILE A 60 3.86 -1.82 -1.62
C ILE A 60 4.38 -3.26 -1.50
N LYS A 61 5.64 -3.39 -1.09
CA LYS A 61 6.21 -4.70 -0.74
C LYS A 61 5.97 -4.95 0.74
N PHE A 62 4.93 -5.72 1.04
CA PHE A 62 4.80 -6.36 2.34
C PHE A 62 5.72 -7.57 2.39
N SER A 63 6.70 -7.51 3.29
CA SER A 63 7.52 -8.65 3.69
C SER A 63 7.30 -8.85 5.18
N PRO A 64 7.12 -10.10 5.67
CA PRO A 64 7.16 -10.36 7.10
C PRO A 64 8.57 -10.02 7.55
N PHE A 65 8.76 -8.84 8.12
CA PHE A 65 10.00 -8.56 8.83
C PHE A 65 9.95 -9.47 10.04
N LEU A 66 10.77 -10.53 10.03
CA LEU A 66 11.13 -11.20 11.27
C LEU A 66 11.75 -10.11 12.14
N LEU A 67 11.04 -9.67 13.16
CA LEU A 67 11.63 -8.94 14.28
C LEU A 67 12.56 -9.92 15.01
N SER A 68 13.70 -10.23 14.40
CA SER A 68 14.86 -10.75 15.11
C SER A 68 15.53 -9.53 15.72
N GLY A 69 15.04 -9.12 16.88
CA GLY A 69 15.79 -8.21 17.73
C GLY A 69 17.13 -8.85 18.08
N ASN A 70 18.20 -8.09 17.87
CA ASN A 70 19.48 -8.23 18.56
C ASN A 70 20.02 -6.82 18.78
#